data_AF-C9SM63-F1
#
_entry.id   AF-C9SM63-F1
#
_cell.length_a   1.000
_cell.length_b   1.000
_cell.length_c   1.000
_cell.angle_alpha   90.00
_cell.angle_beta   90.00
_cell.angle_gamma   90.00
#
_symmetry.space_group_name_H-M   'P 1'
#
loop_
_entity.id
_entity.type
_entity.pdbx_description
1 polymer ?
#
loop_
_entity_poly.entity_id
_entity_poly.type
_entity_poly.pdbx_seq_one_letter_code
_entity_poly.pdbx_strand_id
1 'polypeptide(L)'
;MNRSPQRLDGSRVEALGRKVQPGFRSLKPGVAERILASWTVWLGRHLVWVTDLRLGSKLKADAFFKQNFAMLGFVFGAGFAFEMGFNSLTNKYWDHLNRGRQWKDIRGRYAEAAEDDEE
;
A
#
# COMPACT_ATOMS: atom_id res chain seq x y z
N MET A 1 -20.80 -24.35 -17.48
CA MET A 1 -21.61 -23.36 -18.23
C MET A 1 -20.70 -22.20 -18.63
N ASN A 2 -20.23 -22.19 -19.88
CA ASN A 2 -19.31 -21.18 -20.40
C ASN A 2 -20.14 -20.18 -21.23
N ARG A 3 -20.31 -18.94 -20.77
CA ARG A 3 -21.01 -17.89 -21.54
C ARG A 3 -19.97 -17.12 -22.35
N SER A 4 -19.98 -17.31 -23.66
CA SER A 4 -19.15 -16.54 -24.59
C SER A 4 -19.47 -15.04 -24.49
N PRO A 5 -18.47 -14.13 -24.50
CA PRO A 5 -18.71 -12.70 -24.46
C PRO A 5 -19.37 -12.22 -25.76
N GLN A 6 -20.47 -11.47 -25.63
CA GLN A 6 -21.21 -10.84 -26.72
C GLN A 6 -20.28 -9.86 -27.48
N ARG A 7 -19.89 -10.21 -28.71
CA ARG A 7 -19.09 -9.34 -29.57
C ARG A 7 -19.98 -8.17 -30.02
N LEU A 8 -19.72 -6.98 -29.49
CA LEU A 8 -20.42 -5.75 -29.90
C LEU A 8 -20.15 -5.49 -31.39
N ASP A 9 -21.20 -5.32 -32.19
CA ASP A 9 -21.08 -5.07 -33.62
C ASP A 9 -20.74 -3.59 -33.90
N GLY A 10 -20.03 -3.34 -35.00
CA GLY A 10 -19.61 -2.01 -35.45
C GLY A 10 -20.80 -1.03 -35.60
N SER A 11 -21.96 -1.57 -35.93
CA SER A 11 -23.22 -0.83 -36.09
C SER A 11 -23.64 -0.11 -34.80
N ARG A 12 -23.47 -0.75 -33.63
CA ARG A 12 -23.80 -0.16 -32.33
C ARG A 12 -22.83 0.93 -31.91
N VAL A 13 -21.53 0.81 -32.24
CA VAL A 13 -20.54 1.87 -31.96
C VAL A 13 -20.74 3.09 -32.86
N GLU A 14 -21.16 2.93 -34.11
CA GLU A 14 -21.50 4.05 -34.98
C GLU A 14 -22.83 4.73 -34.59
N ALA A 15 -23.82 3.97 -34.12
CA ALA A 15 -25.07 4.51 -33.60
C ALA A 15 -24.86 5.33 -32.32
N LEU A 16 -23.91 4.90 -31.47
CA LEU A 16 -23.51 5.65 -30.28
C LEU A 16 -22.67 6.89 -30.62
N GLY A 17 -21.80 6.82 -31.64
CA GLY A 17 -20.99 7.95 -32.10
C GLY A 17 -21.80 9.12 -32.66
N ARG A 18 -22.98 8.85 -33.26
CA ARG A 18 -23.84 9.89 -33.87
C ARG A 18 -24.64 10.72 -32.87
N LYS A 19 -24.85 10.24 -31.64
CA LYS A 19 -25.66 10.95 -30.62
C LYS A 19 -24.88 11.91 -29.74
N VAL A 20 -23.56 11.98 -29.88
CA VAL A 20 -22.70 12.90 -29.13
C VAL A 20 -22.26 14.06 -30.04
N GLN A 21 -23.22 14.88 -30.45
CA GLN A 21 -22.92 16.24 -30.88
C GLN A 21 -23.52 17.21 -29.86
N PRO A 22 -22.73 17.71 -28.88
CA PRO A 22 -23.20 18.76 -28.00
C PRO A 22 -23.34 20.06 -28.80
N GLY A 23 -24.56 20.60 -28.80
CA GLY A 23 -24.91 21.86 -29.45
C GLY A 23 -24.13 23.04 -28.86
N PHE A 24 -23.05 23.43 -29.55
CA PHE A 24 -22.31 24.67 -29.28
C PHE A 24 -22.28 25.58 -30.52
N ARG A 25 -23.36 25.59 -31.30
CA ARG A 25 -23.38 26.28 -32.61
C ARG A 25 -24.12 27.61 -32.65
N SER A 26 -24.50 28.21 -31.52
CA SER A 26 -25.28 29.46 -31.52
C SER A 26 -24.82 30.53 -30.52
N LEU A 27 -23.57 30.50 -30.05
CA LEU A 27 -23.05 31.65 -29.30
C LEU A 27 -22.69 32.80 -30.24
N LYS A 28 -23.21 33.99 -29.93
CA LYS A 28 -22.88 35.23 -30.63
C LYS A 28 -21.36 35.47 -30.61
N PRO A 29 -20.76 36.01 -31.69
CA PRO A 29 -19.33 36.34 -31.72
C PRO A 29 -18.99 37.26 -30.54
N GLY A 30 -17.89 36.95 -29.84
CA GLY A 30 -17.44 37.67 -28.64
C GLY A 30 -17.95 37.12 -27.30
N VAL A 31 -19.07 36.39 -27.23
CA VAL A 31 -19.51 35.77 -25.96
C VAL A 31 -18.61 34.57 -25.62
N ALA A 32 -18.27 33.76 -26.62
CA ALA A 32 -17.33 32.65 -26.45
C ALA A 32 -15.94 33.14 -26.03
N GLU A 33 -15.47 34.27 -26.57
CA GLU A 33 -14.18 34.86 -26.22
C GLU A 33 -14.14 35.38 -24.77
N ARG A 34 -15.24 35.99 -24.29
CA ARG A 34 -15.34 36.45 -22.90
C ARG A 34 -15.43 35.30 -21.90
N ILE A 35 -16.09 34.21 -22.28
CA ILE A 35 -16.12 32.98 -21.49
C ILE A 35 -14.73 32.36 -21.46
N LEU A 36 -14.08 32.17 -22.61
CA LEU A 36 -12.72 31.60 -22.70
C LEU A 36 -11.69 32.46 -21.96
N ALA A 37 -11.77 33.79 -22.03
CA ALA A 37 -10.91 34.70 -21.30
C ALA A 37 -11.13 34.63 -19.77
N SER A 38 -12.36 34.39 -19.33
CA SER A 38 -12.66 34.13 -17.92
C SER A 38 -12.06 32.80 -17.45
N TRP A 39 -12.15 31.75 -18.29
CA TRP A 39 -11.53 30.45 -18.03
C TRP A 39 -9.99 30.51 -18.00
N THR A 40 -9.33 31.28 -18.86
CA THR A 40 -7.85 31.40 -18.85
C THR A 40 -7.33 32.19 -17.65
N VAL A 41 -8.02 33.26 -17.23
CA VAL A 41 -7.65 34.01 -16.02
C VAL A 41 -7.96 33.20 -14.74
N TRP A 42 -9.06 32.45 -14.70
CA TRP A 42 -9.40 31.57 -13.59
C TRP A 42 -8.44 30.38 -13.48
N LEU A 43 -8.13 29.70 -14.60
CA LEU A 43 -7.13 28.63 -14.63
C LEU A 43 -5.73 29.16 -14.30
N GLY A 44 -5.33 30.33 -14.80
CA GLY A 44 -4.03 30.94 -14.48
C GLY A 44 -3.88 31.32 -13.00
N ARG A 45 -4.95 31.86 -12.38
CA ARG A 45 -4.98 32.23 -10.96
C ARG A 45 -4.97 30.99 -10.04
N HIS A 46 -5.56 29.87 -10.46
CA HIS A 46 -5.61 28.63 -9.68
C HIS A 46 -4.48 27.62 -10.00
N LEU A 47 -3.75 27.76 -11.12
CA LEU A 47 -2.57 26.93 -11.40
C LEU A 47 -1.37 27.28 -10.49
N VAL A 48 -1.26 28.55 -10.07
CA VAL A 48 -0.19 28.99 -9.14
C VAL A 48 -0.36 28.33 -7.75
N TRP A 49 -1.59 28.00 -7.35
CA TRP A 49 -1.86 27.33 -6.07
C TRP A 49 -1.62 25.81 -6.09
N VAL A 50 -1.47 25.20 -7.26
CA VAL A 50 -1.17 23.76 -7.37
C VAL A 50 0.32 23.46 -7.21
N THR A 51 1.19 24.47 -7.30
CA THR A 51 2.65 24.27 -7.31
C THR A 51 3.42 24.92 -6.16
N ASP A 52 2.79 25.71 -5.29
CA ASP A 52 3.47 26.33 -4.14
C ASP A 52 3.21 25.62 -2.80
N LEU A 53 3.40 24.30 -2.79
CA LEU A 53 3.55 23.54 -1.54
C LEU A 53 5.04 23.37 -1.23
N ARG A 54 5.75 24.50 -1.02
CA ARG A 54 7.10 24.50 -0.44
C ARG A 54 7.03 24.28 1.08
N LEU A 55 6.30 23.24 1.51
CA LEU A 55 6.38 22.73 2.87
C LEU A 55 7.69 21.95 2.98
N GLY A 56 8.71 22.60 3.57
CA GLY A 56 9.95 21.95 3.94
C GLY A 56 9.69 20.90 5.02
N SER A 57 9.49 19.64 4.63
CA SER A 57 9.57 18.49 5.53
C SER A 57 10.97 17.90 5.44
N LYS A 58 11.82 18.27 6.41
CA LYS A 58 13.15 17.68 6.63
C LYS A 58 13.05 16.29 7.25
N LEU A 59 12.34 15.36 6.64
CA LEU A 59 12.38 13.95 7.02
C LEU A 59 13.26 13.22 6.00
N LYS A 60 14.51 12.95 6.38
CA LYS A 60 15.49 12.22 5.58
C LYS A 60 15.16 10.71 5.51
N ALA A 61 13.96 10.34 5.08
CA ALA A 61 13.69 8.98 4.59
C ALA A 61 14.52 8.69 3.31
N ASP A 62 14.92 9.76 2.64
CA ASP A 62 15.70 9.78 1.42
C ASP A 62 17.02 9.00 1.44
N ALA A 63 17.69 8.86 2.59
CA ALA A 63 19.00 8.20 2.64
C ALA A 63 18.92 6.66 2.51
N PHE A 64 17.86 6.05 3.05
CA PHE A 64 17.69 4.59 3.06
C PHE A 64 16.89 4.07 1.86
N PHE A 65 15.99 4.91 1.29
CA PHE A 65 15.03 4.49 0.28
C PHE A 65 15.29 5.05 -1.14
N LYS A 66 16.26 5.95 -1.35
CA LYS A 66 16.58 6.45 -2.70
C LYS A 66 17.41 5.49 -3.55
N GLN A 67 18.09 4.53 -2.93
CA GLN A 67 18.90 3.55 -3.66
C GLN A 67 18.30 2.15 -3.53
N ASN A 68 17.93 1.56 -4.66
CA ASN A 68 17.35 0.21 -4.75
C ASN A 68 18.18 -0.85 -4.00
N PHE A 69 19.52 -0.71 -4.02
CA PHE A 69 20.42 -1.62 -3.32
C PHE A 69 20.44 -1.42 -1.79
N ALA A 70 20.37 -0.17 -1.31
CA ALA A 70 20.34 0.13 0.12
C ALA A 70 19.06 -0.42 0.78
N MET A 71 17.93 -0.38 0.07
CA MET A 71 16.67 -0.98 0.51
C MET A 71 16.80 -2.50 0.71
N LEU A 72 17.44 -3.21 -0.23
CA LEU A 72 17.66 -4.66 -0.13
C LEU A 72 18.48 -5.00 1.13
N GLY A 73 19.62 -4.32 1.32
CA GLY A 73 20.46 -4.53 2.51
C GLY A 73 19.71 -4.22 3.82
N PHE A 74 18.90 -3.16 3.82
CA PHE A 74 18.09 -2.79 4.97
C PHE A 74 17.00 -3.84 5.28
N VAL A 75 16.25 -4.30 4.28
CA VAL A 75 15.17 -5.29 4.48
C VAL A 75 15.74 -6.62 4.97
N PHE A 76 16.84 -7.11 4.39
CA PHE A 76 17.48 -8.33 4.86
C PHE A 76 18.07 -8.16 6.27
N GLY A 77 18.79 -7.06 6.51
CA GLY A 77 19.36 -6.77 7.84
C GLY A 77 18.28 -6.64 8.92
N ALA A 78 17.19 -5.93 8.63
CA ALA A 78 16.04 -5.82 9.51
C ALA A 78 15.34 -7.16 9.71
N GLY A 79 15.23 -7.99 8.66
CA GLY A 79 14.68 -9.34 8.74
C GLY A 79 15.44 -10.23 9.73
N PHE A 80 16.77 -10.29 9.63
CA PHE A 80 17.61 -11.08 10.55
C PHE A 80 17.56 -10.53 11.98
N ALA A 81 17.63 -9.21 12.15
CA ALA A 81 17.53 -8.59 13.47
C ALA A 81 16.16 -8.84 14.11
N PHE A 82 15.10 -8.78 13.31
CA PHE A 82 13.74 -9.08 13.74
C PHE A 82 13.59 -10.55 14.12
N GLU A 83 14.09 -11.48 13.31
CA GLU A 83 14.05 -12.92 13.62
C GLU A 83 14.71 -13.22 14.97
N MET A 84 15.94 -12.76 15.21
CA MET A 84 16.63 -12.96 16.49
C MET A 84 15.86 -12.38 17.67
N GLY A 85 15.38 -11.13 17.54
CA GLY A 85 14.66 -10.45 18.61
C GLY A 85 13.31 -11.09 18.89
N PHE A 86 12.51 -11.30 17.84
CA PHE A 86 11.16 -11.84 17.91
C PHE A 86 11.14 -13.25 18.49
N ASN A 87 12.06 -14.12 18.06
CA ASN A 87 12.11 -15.50 18.54
C ASN A 87 12.49 -15.54 20.03
N SER A 88 13.45 -14.74 20.47
CA SER A 88 13.85 -14.67 21.89
C SER A 88 12.72 -14.11 22.78
N LEU A 89 12.06 -13.04 22.34
CA LEU A 89 10.95 -12.43 23.08
C LEU A 89 9.75 -13.36 23.17
N THR A 90 9.34 -13.94 22.03
CA THR A 90 8.14 -14.77 21.96
C THR A 90 8.32 -16.05 22.76
N ASN A 91 9.49 -16.69 22.69
CA ASN A 91 9.79 -17.86 23.52
C ASN A 91 9.75 -17.51 25.02
N LYS A 92 10.38 -16.40 25.44
CA LYS A 92 10.34 -15.97 26.85
C LYS A 92 8.91 -15.65 27.33
N TYR A 93 8.13 -15.00 26.47
CA TYR A 93 6.75 -14.64 26.78
C TYR A 93 5.87 -15.89 26.90
N TRP A 94 5.99 -16.81 25.95
CA TRP A 94 5.29 -18.09 25.97
C TRP A 94 5.68 -18.94 27.18
N ASP A 95 6.98 -18.99 27.48
CA ASP A 95 7.54 -19.70 28.62
C ASP A 95 6.99 -19.17 29.93
N HIS A 96 6.86 -17.84 30.06
CA HIS A 96 6.29 -17.18 31.24
C HIS A 96 4.83 -17.56 31.45
N LEU A 97 4.03 -17.59 30.38
CA LEU A 97 2.61 -17.89 30.45
C LEU A 97 2.32 -19.38 30.70
N ASN A 98 3.21 -20.27 30.26
CA ASN A 98 3.03 -21.72 30.37
C ASN A 98 3.96 -22.38 31.40
N ARG A 99 4.46 -21.64 32.38
CA ARG A 99 5.31 -22.21 33.44
C ARG A 99 4.60 -23.35 34.16
N GLY A 100 5.34 -24.42 34.43
CA GLY A 100 4.83 -25.59 35.16
C GLY A 100 3.97 -26.54 34.31
N ARG A 101 3.68 -26.19 33.05
CA ARG A 101 3.00 -27.07 32.08
C ARG A 101 3.89 -27.52 30.93
N GLN A 102 5.10 -26.98 30.85
CA GLN A 102 6.02 -27.32 29.78
C GLN A 102 6.78 -28.60 30.11
N TRP A 103 7.02 -29.42 29.09
CA TRP A 103 7.80 -30.65 29.24
C TRP A 103 9.16 -30.40 29.91
N LYS A 104 9.83 -29.28 29.59
CA LYS A 104 11.11 -28.90 30.23
C LYS A 104 11.02 -28.69 31.75
N ASP A 105 9.85 -28.31 32.27
CA ASP A 105 9.62 -28.08 33.70
C ASP A 105 9.22 -29.40 34.41
N ILE A 106 8.60 -30.34 33.69
CA ILE A 106 8.02 -31.57 34.26
C ILE A 106 8.97 -32.77 34.09
N ARG A 107 9.82 -32.79 33.06
CA ARG A 107 10.68 -33.93 32.72
C ARG A 107 11.58 -34.41 33.87
N GLY A 108 12.01 -33.51 34.76
CA GLY A 108 12.85 -33.86 35.90
C GLY A 108 12.15 -34.87 36.83
N ARG A 109 10.84 -34.68 37.05
CA ARG A 109 10.01 -35.57 37.88
C ARG A 109 9.94 -37.00 37.33
N TYR A 110 10.01 -37.17 36.02
CA TYR A 110 9.94 -38.48 35.37
C TYR A 110 11.30 -39.17 35.25
N ALA A 111 12.39 -38.41 35.22
CA ALA A 111 13.73 -38.97 35.23
C ALA A 111 14.08 -39.55 36.60
N GLU A 112 13.73 -38.82 37.67
CA GLU A 112 13.93 -39.25 39.06
C GLU A 112 13.05 -40.47 39.40
N ALA A 113 11.79 -40.46 38.97
CA ALA A 113 10.89 -41.61 39.13
C ALA A 113 11.35 -42.88 38.37
N ALA A 114 12.15 -42.73 37.33
CA ALA A 114 12.72 -43.88 36.62
C ALA A 114 13.98 -44.43 37.31
N GLU A 115 14.71 -43.60 38.06
CA GLU A 115 15.85 -44.03 38.88
C GLU A 115 15.39 -44.70 40.19
N ASP A 116 14.32 -44.20 40.82
CA ASP A 116 13.73 -44.78 42.03
C ASP A 116 13.01 -46.14 41.79
N ASP A 117 12.57 -46.42 40.56
CA ASP A 117 11.90 -47.70 40.19
C ASP A 117 12.90 -48.85 39.89
N GLU A 118 14.22 -48.55 39.81
CA GLU A 118 15.29 -49.54 39.56
C GLU A 118 16.03 -50.00 40.84
N GLU A 119 15.68 -49.49 42.03
CA GLU A 119 16.18 -49.92 43.36
C GLU A 119 15.18 -50.81 44.12
#